data_AF-A0A927N202-F1
#
_entry.id   AF-A0A927N202-F1
#
_cell.length_a   1.000
_cell.length_b   1.000
_cell.length_c   1.000
_cell.angle_alpha   90.00
_cell.angle_beta   90.00
_cell.angle_gamma   90.00
#
_symmetry.space_group_name_H-M   'P 1'
#
loop_
_entity.id
_entity.type
_entity.pdbx_description
1 polymer ?
#
loop_
_entity_poly.entity_id
_entity_poly.type
_entity_poly.pdbx_seq_one_letter_code
_entity_poly.pdbx_strand_id
1 'polypeptide(L)'
;MILLELPDVLAVAARVIGCDSGQIVETTDLDDVELTLTEAVTAAEIGDIAHVAAELLGGLVRRKPFRGPNRRIALTVTLQLLALNDLDLDLDPVEGINLVLDSVAEGAQPSMLATHVRIRLQPLRKERKRQKKPSGLAALMSAAHRGERHHMFERFTDRARSTVVLAQEEARLLSHNYIGTEHVLLGLLREQEGLAARALESVGISLEAVRTQVLEIIGEGAQAPVGHIPFTPRAKKVLDLSLREAVQLKCDYVGTEHILLGIVREGEGVAAQVLFKLGADLNTVRQRVVTMEPESGQPRDVETTGRRVNLLREIKTLFDENDRLRAETEGAAAEIKRLRALLVRHGIDPES
;
A
#
# COMPACT_ATOMS: atom_id res chain seq x y z
N MET A 1 -14.63 -8.30 -32.24
CA MET A 1 -15.00 -7.63 -30.99
C MET A 1 -15.40 -8.71 -30.00
N ILE A 2 -14.82 -8.72 -28.82
CA ILE A 2 -15.15 -9.66 -27.75
C ILE A 2 -16.31 -9.05 -26.96
N LEU A 3 -17.39 -9.80 -26.78
CA LEU A 3 -18.56 -9.39 -25.99
C LEU A 3 -18.58 -10.12 -24.66
N LEU A 4 -19.28 -9.56 -23.68
CA LEU A 4 -19.49 -10.20 -22.38
C LEU A 4 -20.70 -11.12 -22.46
N GLU A 5 -20.64 -12.22 -21.74
CA GLU A 5 -21.78 -13.10 -21.49
C GLU A 5 -22.33 -12.87 -20.08
N LEU A 6 -23.54 -13.39 -19.80
CA LEU A 6 -24.17 -13.30 -18.48
C LEU A 6 -23.24 -13.72 -17.32
N PRO A 7 -22.47 -14.82 -17.41
CA PRO A 7 -21.54 -15.20 -16.34
C PRO A 7 -20.45 -14.15 -16.07
N ASP A 8 -19.95 -13.46 -17.09
CA ASP A 8 -18.93 -12.42 -16.93
C ASP A 8 -19.47 -11.23 -16.14
N VAL A 9 -20.70 -10.82 -16.46
CA VAL A 9 -21.40 -9.72 -15.79
C VAL A 9 -21.64 -10.07 -14.32
N LEU A 10 -22.14 -11.28 -14.04
CA LEU A 10 -22.38 -11.74 -12.67
C LEU A 10 -21.09 -11.87 -11.85
N ALA A 11 -20.00 -12.34 -12.47
CA ALA A 11 -18.70 -12.43 -11.81
C ALA A 11 -18.14 -11.05 -11.42
N VAL A 12 -18.30 -10.06 -12.31
CA VAL A 12 -17.94 -8.67 -12.01
C VAL A 12 -18.81 -8.12 -10.88
N ALA A 13 -20.13 -8.32 -10.95
CA ALA A 13 -21.06 -7.85 -9.92
C ALA A 13 -20.76 -8.45 -8.54
N ALA A 14 -20.54 -9.77 -8.46
CA ALA A 14 -20.18 -10.46 -7.22
C ALA A 14 -18.89 -9.91 -6.60
N ARG A 15 -17.85 -9.65 -7.41
CA ARG A 15 -16.59 -9.03 -6.95
C ARG A 15 -16.79 -7.62 -6.42
N VAL A 16 -17.64 -6.84 -7.08
CA VAL A 16 -17.94 -5.45 -6.69
C VAL A 16 -18.77 -5.39 -5.40
N ILE A 17 -19.65 -6.36 -5.17
CA ILE A 17 -20.51 -6.44 -3.98
C ILE A 17 -19.79 -7.12 -2.81
N GLY A 18 -18.86 -8.05 -3.09
CA GLY A 18 -18.18 -8.86 -2.08
C GLY A 18 -18.99 -10.08 -1.63
N CYS A 19 -19.76 -10.68 -2.53
CA CYS A 19 -20.58 -11.87 -2.26
C CYS A 19 -20.16 -13.07 -3.13
N ASP A 20 -20.67 -14.27 -2.80
CA ASP A 20 -20.44 -15.46 -3.61
C ASP A 20 -21.36 -15.54 -4.86
N SER A 21 -21.08 -16.52 -5.72
CA SER A 21 -21.77 -16.71 -7.00
C SER A 21 -23.22 -17.20 -6.86
N GLY A 22 -23.60 -17.84 -5.75
CA GLY A 22 -24.99 -18.24 -5.52
C GLY A 22 -25.82 -17.03 -5.11
N GLN A 23 -25.30 -16.24 -4.17
CA GLN A 23 -25.96 -15.04 -3.67
C GLN A 23 -26.19 -13.98 -4.76
N ILE A 24 -25.25 -13.80 -5.69
CA ILE A 24 -25.42 -12.80 -6.76
C ILE A 24 -26.54 -13.18 -7.71
N VAL A 25 -26.70 -14.47 -8.03
CA VAL A 25 -27.74 -14.97 -8.95
C VAL A 25 -29.12 -14.77 -8.34
N GLU A 26 -29.28 -15.05 -7.05
CA GLU A 26 -30.57 -14.89 -6.34
C GLU A 26 -31.01 -13.43 -6.17
N THR A 27 -30.07 -12.49 -6.19
CA THR A 27 -30.32 -11.08 -5.88
C THR A 27 -30.31 -10.15 -7.09
N THR A 28 -30.02 -10.69 -8.27
CA THR A 28 -29.94 -9.96 -9.53
C THR A 28 -31.18 -10.23 -10.39
N ASP A 29 -31.72 -9.19 -11.01
CA ASP A 29 -32.71 -9.34 -12.08
C ASP A 29 -31.99 -9.82 -13.36
N LEU A 30 -32.05 -11.13 -13.63
CA LEU A 30 -31.33 -11.75 -14.74
C LEU A 30 -31.93 -11.35 -16.09
N ASP A 31 -33.25 -11.16 -16.16
CA ASP A 31 -33.95 -10.80 -17.40
C ASP A 31 -33.48 -9.43 -17.90
N ASP A 32 -33.33 -8.46 -16.99
CA ASP A 32 -32.83 -7.12 -17.32
C ASP A 32 -31.35 -7.11 -17.74
N VAL A 33 -30.52 -8.02 -17.20
CA VAL A 33 -29.13 -8.20 -17.63
C VAL A 33 -29.08 -8.83 -19.03
N GLU A 34 -29.83 -9.91 -19.26
CA GLU A 34 -29.88 -10.59 -20.55
C GLU A 34 -30.43 -9.69 -21.66
N LEU A 35 -31.46 -8.90 -21.37
CA LEU A 35 -32.00 -7.92 -22.30
C LEU A 35 -30.95 -6.87 -22.66
N THR A 36 -30.20 -6.36 -21.67
CA THR A 36 -29.13 -5.39 -21.90
C THR A 36 -27.97 -5.99 -22.72
N LEU A 37 -27.60 -7.24 -22.45
CA LEU A 37 -26.58 -7.94 -23.25
C LEU A 37 -27.05 -8.16 -24.69
N THR A 38 -28.32 -8.51 -24.89
CA THR A 38 -28.92 -8.66 -26.22
C THR A 38 -28.87 -7.35 -27.00
N GLU A 39 -29.24 -6.22 -26.38
CA GLU A 39 -29.14 -4.90 -27.00
C GLU A 39 -27.68 -4.53 -27.36
N ALA A 40 -26.73 -4.87 -26.49
CA ALA A 40 -25.30 -4.66 -26.76
C ALA A 40 -24.80 -5.54 -27.93
N VAL A 41 -25.28 -6.79 -28.05
CA VAL A 41 -25.01 -7.66 -29.19
C VAL A 41 -25.60 -7.08 -30.48
N THR A 42 -26.84 -6.59 -30.47
CA THR A 42 -27.41 -5.93 -31.65
C THR A 42 -26.61 -4.68 -32.04
N ALA A 43 -26.17 -3.88 -31.06
CA ALA A 43 -25.32 -2.72 -31.31
C ALA A 43 -23.96 -3.11 -31.91
N ALA A 44 -23.47 -4.32 -31.64
CA ALA A 44 -22.24 -4.85 -32.23
C ALA A 44 -22.34 -5.11 -33.74
N GLU A 45 -23.54 -5.42 -34.24
CA GLU A 45 -23.77 -5.74 -35.65
C GLU A 45 -23.70 -4.51 -36.56
N ILE A 46 -24.05 -3.34 -36.01
CA ILE A 46 -24.21 -2.09 -36.78
C ILE A 46 -23.28 -0.96 -36.32
N GLY A 47 -22.62 -1.12 -35.17
CA GLY A 47 -21.86 -0.06 -34.49
C GLY A 47 -20.41 -0.42 -34.19
N ASP A 48 -19.74 0.51 -33.52
CA ASP A 48 -18.39 0.31 -32.96
C ASP A 48 -18.46 -0.05 -31.47
N ILE A 49 -17.31 -0.39 -30.89
CA ILE A 49 -17.18 -0.73 -29.47
C ILE A 49 -17.70 0.38 -28.53
N ALA A 50 -17.68 1.64 -28.95
CA ALA A 50 -18.23 2.74 -28.17
C ALA A 50 -19.77 2.69 -28.09
N HIS A 51 -20.44 2.30 -29.17
CA HIS A 51 -21.89 2.07 -29.15
C HIS A 51 -22.26 0.88 -28.27
N VAL A 52 -21.51 -0.20 -28.35
CA VAL A 52 -21.74 -1.41 -27.54
C VAL A 52 -21.55 -1.10 -26.06
N ALA A 53 -20.48 -0.39 -25.71
CA ALA A 53 -20.24 0.07 -24.34
C ALA A 53 -21.32 1.05 -23.86
N ALA A 54 -21.86 1.90 -24.75
CA ALA A 54 -22.95 2.80 -24.41
C ALA A 54 -24.26 2.06 -24.16
N GLU A 55 -24.62 1.06 -24.97
CA GLU A 55 -25.82 0.27 -24.72
C GLU A 55 -25.70 -0.52 -23.42
N LEU A 56 -24.54 -1.13 -23.18
CA LEU A 56 -24.27 -1.87 -21.96
C LEU A 56 -24.35 -0.98 -20.71
N LEU A 57 -23.65 0.16 -20.72
CA LEU A 57 -23.67 1.11 -19.61
C LEU A 57 -25.07 1.69 -19.40
N GLY A 58 -25.74 2.09 -20.50
CA GLY A 58 -27.06 2.68 -20.49
C GLY A 58 -28.13 1.74 -19.97
N GLY A 59 -28.16 0.51 -20.49
CA GLY A 59 -29.12 -0.51 -20.08
C GLY A 59 -28.99 -0.85 -18.60
N LEU A 60 -27.76 -1.11 -18.12
CA LEU A 60 -27.52 -1.46 -16.72
C LEU A 60 -27.83 -0.30 -15.77
N VAL A 61 -27.56 0.95 -16.16
CA VAL A 61 -27.88 2.14 -15.35
C VAL A 61 -29.38 2.39 -15.27
N ARG A 62 -30.11 2.23 -16.38
CA ARG A 62 -31.56 2.47 -16.44
C ARG A 62 -32.38 1.38 -15.75
N ARG A 63 -32.08 0.11 -16.05
CA ARG A 63 -32.83 -1.06 -15.56
C ARG A 63 -32.54 -1.41 -14.11
N LYS A 64 -31.31 -1.11 -13.64
CA LYS A 64 -30.84 -1.37 -12.28
C LYS A 64 -31.02 -2.83 -11.81
N PRO A 65 -30.49 -3.82 -12.56
CA PRO A 65 -30.71 -5.23 -12.24
C PRO A 65 -30.01 -5.68 -10.93
N PHE A 66 -29.01 -4.95 -10.44
CA PHE A 66 -28.25 -5.34 -9.25
C PHE A 66 -28.73 -4.62 -7.98
N ARG A 67 -28.90 -5.39 -6.90
CA ARG A 67 -29.07 -4.81 -5.55
C ARG A 67 -27.74 -4.20 -5.07
N GLY A 68 -27.79 -2.97 -4.56
CA GLY A 68 -26.61 -2.27 -4.02
C GLY A 68 -26.01 -1.24 -5.00
N PRO A 69 -24.68 -1.16 -5.17
CA PRO A 69 -24.03 -0.08 -5.92
C PRO A 69 -24.12 -0.27 -7.46
N ASN A 70 -25.34 -0.31 -8.01
CA ASN A 70 -25.62 -0.63 -9.41
C ASN A 70 -24.83 0.21 -10.43
N ARG A 71 -24.69 1.53 -10.20
CA ARG A 71 -23.90 2.42 -11.08
C ARG A 71 -22.43 2.00 -11.15
N ARG A 72 -21.85 1.59 -10.02
CA ARG A 72 -20.46 1.11 -9.95
C ARG A 72 -20.30 -0.21 -10.68
N ILE A 73 -21.29 -1.10 -10.57
CA ILE A 73 -21.31 -2.39 -11.28
C ILE A 73 -21.41 -2.14 -12.79
N ALA A 74 -22.37 -1.32 -13.23
CA ALA A 74 -22.53 -0.95 -14.64
C ALA A 74 -21.25 -0.37 -15.26
N LEU A 75 -20.57 0.53 -14.54
CA LEU A 75 -19.29 1.10 -14.98
C LEU A 75 -18.19 0.03 -15.05
N THR A 76 -18.07 -0.82 -14.03
CA THR A 76 -17.05 -1.88 -13.98
C THR A 76 -17.25 -2.91 -15.09
N VAL A 77 -18.49 -3.31 -15.34
CA VAL A 77 -18.87 -4.22 -16.43
C VAL A 77 -18.53 -3.60 -17.79
N THR A 78 -18.81 -2.31 -17.97
CA THR A 78 -18.46 -1.58 -19.19
C THR A 78 -16.95 -1.48 -19.39
N LEU A 79 -16.19 -1.21 -18.33
CA LEU A 79 -14.72 -1.20 -18.37
C LEU A 79 -14.14 -2.58 -18.70
N GLN A 80 -14.74 -3.66 -18.17
CA GLN A 80 -14.34 -5.03 -18.49
C GLN A 80 -14.54 -5.34 -19.98
N LEU A 81 -15.69 -4.94 -20.57
CA LEU A 81 -15.95 -5.06 -22.01
C LEU A 81 -14.86 -4.35 -22.82
N LEU A 82 -14.55 -3.09 -22.47
CA LEU A 82 -13.53 -2.31 -23.16
C LEU A 82 -12.15 -2.96 -23.04
N ALA A 83 -11.80 -3.43 -21.85
CA ALA A 83 -10.51 -4.07 -21.59
C ALA A 83 -10.32 -5.36 -22.39
N LEU A 84 -11.37 -6.18 -22.55
CA LEU A 84 -11.33 -7.36 -23.43
C LEU A 84 -11.07 -7.01 -24.89
N ASN A 85 -11.35 -5.77 -25.30
CA ASN A 85 -11.11 -5.26 -26.64
C ASN A 85 -9.87 -4.36 -26.74
N ASP A 86 -8.93 -4.47 -25.80
CA ASP A 86 -7.70 -3.67 -25.74
C ASP A 86 -7.97 -2.15 -25.69
N LEU A 87 -9.07 -1.75 -25.06
CA LEU A 87 -9.46 -0.36 -24.83
C LEU A 87 -9.69 -0.07 -23.34
N ASP A 88 -9.55 1.19 -22.98
CA ASP A 88 -9.84 1.73 -21.65
C ASP A 88 -10.67 3.01 -21.80
N LEU A 89 -11.38 3.40 -20.74
CA LEU A 89 -12.19 4.60 -20.71
C LEU A 89 -11.53 5.63 -19.79
N ASP A 90 -11.13 6.78 -20.33
CA ASP A 90 -10.63 7.88 -19.51
C ASP A 90 -11.74 8.39 -18.59
N LEU A 91 -11.54 8.22 -17.28
CA LEU A 91 -12.53 8.57 -16.28
C LEU A 91 -12.35 9.98 -15.71
N ASP A 92 -11.30 10.70 -16.10
CA ASP A 92 -11.04 12.02 -15.57
C ASP A 92 -11.69 13.12 -16.45
N PRO A 93 -12.26 14.19 -15.84
CA PRO A 93 -12.54 14.35 -14.42
C PRO A 93 -13.79 13.57 -13.98
N VAL A 94 -13.79 13.08 -12.73
CA VAL A 94 -14.86 12.24 -12.15
C VAL A 94 -16.23 12.93 -12.19
N GLU A 95 -16.27 14.25 -12.00
CA GLU A 95 -17.49 15.07 -12.07
C GLU A 95 -18.17 14.96 -13.44
N GLY A 96 -17.38 14.88 -14.51
CA GLY A 96 -17.88 14.74 -15.88
C GLY A 96 -18.56 13.40 -16.14
N ILE A 97 -18.08 12.31 -15.52
CA ILE A 97 -18.75 10.99 -15.64
C ILE A 97 -20.08 11.01 -14.93
N ASN A 98 -20.15 11.56 -13.72
CA ASN A 98 -21.38 11.53 -12.94
C ASN A 98 -22.51 12.24 -13.70
N LEU A 99 -22.23 13.38 -14.35
CA LEU A 99 -23.18 14.07 -15.22
C LEU A 99 -23.66 13.20 -16.39
N VAL A 100 -22.76 12.45 -17.01
CA VAL A 100 -23.11 11.52 -18.09
C VAL A 100 -23.98 10.38 -17.55
N LEU A 101 -23.62 9.76 -16.43
CA LEU A 101 -24.42 8.70 -15.81
C LEU A 101 -25.78 9.18 -15.33
N ASP A 102 -25.88 10.41 -14.84
CA ASP A 102 -27.14 11.06 -14.48
C ASP A 102 -28.01 11.29 -15.71
N SER A 103 -27.46 11.84 -16.79
CA SER A 103 -28.19 12.04 -18.05
C SER A 103 -28.71 10.73 -18.66
N VAL A 104 -27.93 9.65 -18.51
CA VAL A 104 -28.32 8.30 -18.95
C VAL A 104 -29.45 7.73 -18.10
N ALA A 105 -29.40 7.94 -16.79
CA ALA A 105 -30.50 7.58 -15.90
C ALA A 105 -31.78 8.38 -16.21
N GLU A 106 -31.63 9.60 -16.72
CA GLU A 106 -32.72 10.49 -17.18
C GLU A 106 -33.21 10.17 -18.61
N GLY A 107 -32.65 9.16 -19.28
CA GLY A 107 -33.12 8.69 -20.58
C GLY A 107 -32.38 9.25 -21.79
N ALA A 108 -31.13 9.71 -21.62
CA ALA A 108 -30.28 10.08 -22.75
C ALA A 108 -30.15 8.94 -23.77
N GLN A 109 -30.21 9.30 -25.05
CA GLN A 109 -30.12 8.35 -26.16
C GLN A 109 -28.75 7.66 -26.21
N PRO A 110 -28.70 6.35 -26.51
CA PRO A 110 -27.44 5.60 -26.58
C PRO A 110 -26.41 6.19 -27.53
N SER A 111 -26.84 6.81 -28.64
CA SER A 111 -25.96 7.50 -29.60
C SER A 111 -25.21 8.69 -28.99
N MET A 112 -25.85 9.44 -28.09
CA MET A 112 -25.23 10.54 -27.36
C MET A 112 -24.20 10.01 -26.35
N LEU A 113 -24.53 8.92 -25.65
CA LEU A 113 -23.60 8.26 -24.74
C LEU A 113 -22.41 7.65 -25.49
N ALA A 114 -22.65 7.01 -26.64
CA ALA A 114 -21.60 6.46 -27.51
C ALA A 114 -20.61 7.55 -27.94
N THR A 115 -21.10 8.77 -28.19
CA THR A 115 -20.23 9.93 -28.50
C THR A 115 -19.34 10.27 -27.30
N HIS A 116 -19.89 10.29 -26.08
CA HIS A 116 -19.12 10.57 -24.86
C HIS A 116 -18.10 9.47 -24.54
N VAL A 117 -18.49 8.20 -24.73
CA VAL A 117 -17.60 7.05 -24.59
C VAL A 117 -16.48 7.15 -25.60
N ARG A 118 -16.79 7.36 -26.89
CA ARG A 118 -15.81 7.43 -27.98
C ARG A 118 -14.74 8.48 -27.77
N ILE A 119 -15.11 9.67 -27.30
CA ILE A 119 -14.15 10.76 -27.03
C ILE A 119 -13.18 10.40 -25.89
N ARG A 120 -13.61 9.52 -24.97
CA ARG A 120 -12.84 9.07 -23.80
C ARG A 120 -12.16 7.72 -23.99
N LEU A 121 -12.38 7.05 -25.13
CA LEU A 121 -11.70 5.79 -25.39
C LEU A 121 -10.22 6.04 -25.62
N GLN A 122 -9.40 5.26 -24.92
CA GLN A 122 -7.96 5.21 -25.10
C GLN A 122 -7.53 3.75 -25.28
N PRO A 123 -6.41 3.47 -25.98
CA PRO A 123 -5.86 2.13 -26.03
C PRO A 123 -5.61 1.62 -24.60
N LEU A 124 -6.10 0.42 -24.29
CA LEU A 124 -5.77 -0.24 -23.03
C LEU A 124 -4.26 -0.36 -22.98
N ARG A 125 -3.65 0.38 -22.07
CA ARG A 125 -2.22 0.25 -21.79
C ARG A 125 -2.00 -1.12 -21.19
N LYS A 126 -1.78 -2.14 -22.04
CA LYS A 126 -1.22 -3.42 -21.61
C LYS A 126 0.01 -3.05 -20.81
N GLU A 127 0.05 -3.41 -19.52
CA GLU A 127 1.27 -3.32 -18.74
C GLU A 127 2.29 -4.29 -19.35
N ARG A 128 2.92 -3.88 -20.45
CA ARG A 128 4.26 -4.32 -20.79
C ARG A 128 5.10 -3.86 -19.62
N LYS A 129 5.53 -4.83 -18.82
CA LYS A 129 6.74 -4.72 -18.00
C LYS A 129 7.77 -3.89 -18.79
N ARG A 130 8.08 -2.70 -18.27
CA ARG A 130 9.07 -1.69 -18.70
C ARG A 130 8.52 -0.41 -19.39
N GLN A 131 8.47 0.64 -18.56
CA GLN A 131 8.84 2.06 -18.80
C GLN A 131 7.87 2.90 -19.68
N LYS A 132 7.36 4.07 -19.27
CA LYS A 132 7.76 5.09 -18.28
C LYS A 132 6.52 5.65 -17.53
N LYS A 133 6.39 5.36 -16.22
CA LYS A 133 5.47 6.03 -15.27
C LYS A 133 6.15 7.32 -14.75
N PRO A 134 5.41 8.34 -14.24
CA PRO A 134 6.01 9.54 -13.68
C PRO A 134 7.06 9.14 -12.64
N SER A 135 8.31 9.52 -12.89
CA SER A 135 9.44 9.11 -12.08
C SER A 135 9.40 9.80 -10.73
N GLY A 136 9.66 9.02 -9.68
CA GLY A 136 10.02 9.55 -8.38
C GLY A 136 9.08 9.16 -7.26
N LEU A 137 9.51 9.49 -6.06
CA LEU A 137 8.96 8.99 -4.81
C LEU A 137 7.63 9.67 -4.42
N ALA A 138 7.32 10.81 -5.07
CA ALA A 138 6.05 11.54 -4.92
C ALA A 138 4.82 10.75 -5.39
N ALA A 139 4.94 9.96 -6.47
CA ALA A 139 3.84 9.14 -6.98
C ALA A 139 3.50 7.95 -6.05
N LEU A 140 4.52 7.38 -5.39
CA LEU A 140 4.35 6.30 -4.40
C LEU A 140 3.72 6.79 -3.09
N MET A 141 4.01 8.02 -2.66
CA MET A 141 3.35 8.61 -1.48
C MET A 141 1.83 8.76 -1.68
N SER A 142 1.40 9.05 -2.92
CA SER A 142 -0.03 9.10 -3.27
C SER A 142 -0.68 7.72 -3.33
N ALA A 143 0.08 6.65 -3.59
CA ALA A 143 -0.39 5.27 -3.61
C ALA A 143 -0.37 4.59 -2.22
N ALA A 144 0.45 5.07 -1.29
CA ALA A 144 0.58 4.54 0.07
C ALA A 144 -0.71 4.57 0.91
N HIS A 145 -1.72 5.33 0.49
CA HIS A 145 -3.05 5.37 1.11
C HIS A 145 -4.04 4.32 0.57
N ARG A 146 -3.67 3.52 -0.45
CA ARG A 146 -4.60 2.63 -1.18
C ARG A 146 -4.22 1.13 -1.20
N GLY A 147 -3.39 0.66 -0.27
CA GLY A 147 -3.22 -0.78 -0.05
C GLY A 147 -2.19 -1.49 -0.94
N GLU A 148 -1.25 -0.78 -1.56
CA GLU A 148 -0.09 -1.39 -2.23
C GLU A 148 1.22 -1.02 -1.52
N ARG A 149 1.42 -1.53 -0.30
CA ARG A 149 2.69 -1.42 0.46
C ARG A 149 3.79 -2.33 -0.11
N HIS A 150 3.44 -3.21 -1.05
CA HIS A 150 4.33 -4.21 -1.66
C HIS A 150 5.50 -3.62 -2.47
N HIS A 151 5.45 -2.34 -2.87
CA HIS A 151 6.52 -1.67 -3.63
C HIS A 151 7.55 -0.90 -2.77
N MET A 152 7.38 -0.85 -1.44
CA MET A 152 8.21 0.00 -0.57
C MET A 152 9.69 -0.43 -0.52
N PHE A 153 9.97 -1.73 -0.41
CA PHE A 153 11.34 -2.25 -0.22
C PHE A 153 12.12 -2.54 -1.51
N GLU A 154 11.46 -2.55 -2.67
CA GLU A 154 12.13 -2.69 -3.96
C GLU A 154 13.09 -1.53 -4.23
N ARG A 155 12.81 -0.35 -3.65
CA ARG A 155 13.64 0.85 -3.76
C ARG A 155 14.69 1.00 -2.66
N PHE A 156 14.70 0.13 -1.65
CA PHE A 156 15.75 0.14 -0.64
C PHE A 156 17.05 -0.38 -1.24
N THR A 157 18.18 0.27 -0.93
CA THR A 157 19.50 -0.26 -1.28
C THR A 157 19.77 -1.55 -0.51
N ASP A 158 20.76 -2.35 -0.94
CA ASP A 158 21.07 -3.59 -0.21
C ASP A 158 21.56 -3.32 1.20
N ARG A 159 22.31 -2.25 1.43
CA ARG A 159 22.72 -1.81 2.76
C ARG A 159 21.51 -1.42 3.62
N ALA A 160 20.52 -0.74 3.03
CA ALA A 160 19.28 -0.40 3.72
C ALA A 160 18.42 -1.63 4.06
N ARG A 161 18.39 -2.65 3.18
CA ARG A 161 17.74 -3.94 3.48
C ARG A 161 18.51 -4.76 4.52
N SER A 162 19.84 -4.78 4.42
CA SER A 162 20.75 -5.40 5.39
C SER A 162 20.53 -4.83 6.79
N THR A 163 20.41 -3.50 6.91
CA THR A 163 20.07 -2.82 8.17
C THR A 163 18.82 -3.40 8.85
N VAL A 164 17.79 -3.73 8.07
CA VAL A 164 16.55 -4.32 8.60
C VAL A 164 16.78 -5.73 9.15
N VAL A 165 17.62 -6.54 8.48
CA VAL A 165 18.04 -7.86 9.00
C VAL A 165 18.84 -7.71 10.28
N LEU A 166 19.82 -6.82 10.27
CA LEU A 166 20.68 -6.55 11.42
C LEU A 166 19.85 -6.06 12.62
N ALA A 167 18.79 -5.29 12.39
CA ALA A 167 17.85 -4.90 13.43
C ALA A 167 17.09 -6.11 14.01
N GLN A 168 16.64 -7.05 13.18
CA GLN A 168 16.04 -8.30 13.65
C GLN A 168 17.03 -9.16 14.44
N GLU A 169 18.28 -9.23 14.00
CA GLU A 169 19.35 -9.93 14.72
C GLU A 169 19.61 -9.28 16.09
N GLU A 170 19.68 -7.95 16.17
CA GLU A 170 19.85 -7.24 17.45
C GLU A 170 18.66 -7.45 18.38
N ALA A 171 17.43 -7.46 17.86
CA ALA A 171 16.26 -7.81 18.67
C ALA A 171 16.38 -9.23 19.25
N ARG A 172 16.87 -10.20 18.47
CA ARG A 172 17.14 -11.57 18.97
C ARG A 172 18.25 -11.61 20.00
N LEU A 173 19.36 -10.91 19.74
CA LEU A 173 20.52 -10.86 20.62
C LEU A 173 20.15 -10.28 21.99
N LEU A 174 19.30 -9.26 22.01
CA LEU A 174 18.80 -8.63 23.24
C LEU A 174 17.58 -9.37 23.83
N SER A 175 17.18 -10.50 23.24
CA SER A 175 16.00 -11.28 23.63
C SER A 175 14.68 -10.48 23.62
N HIS A 176 14.57 -9.46 22.78
CA HIS A 176 13.36 -8.66 22.61
C HIS A 176 12.39 -9.30 21.62
N ASN A 177 11.12 -9.41 22.00
CA ASN A 177 10.05 -10.01 21.18
C ASN A 177 9.43 -9.04 20.16
N TYR A 178 10.06 -7.90 19.90
CA TYR A 178 9.66 -6.92 18.89
C TYR A 178 10.88 -6.22 18.29
N ILE A 179 10.70 -5.64 17.09
CA ILE A 179 11.68 -4.78 16.44
C ILE A 179 11.25 -3.31 16.63
N GLY A 180 11.88 -2.62 17.58
CA GLY A 180 11.67 -1.20 17.85
C GLY A 180 12.62 -0.29 17.07
N THR A 181 12.47 1.01 17.30
CA THR A 181 13.30 2.05 16.65
C THR A 181 14.79 1.88 17.00
N GLU A 182 15.08 1.44 18.21
CA GLU A 182 16.40 1.18 18.78
C GLU A 182 17.11 0.03 18.08
N HIS A 183 16.39 -1.04 17.71
CA HIS A 183 16.95 -2.11 16.91
C HIS A 183 17.29 -1.64 15.50
N VAL A 184 16.46 -0.76 14.92
CA VAL A 184 16.76 -0.13 13.61
C VAL A 184 18.02 0.73 13.72
N LEU A 185 18.18 1.50 14.80
CA LEU A 185 19.38 2.29 15.06
C LEU A 185 20.64 1.41 15.21
N LEU A 186 20.56 0.33 15.99
CA LEU A 186 21.65 -0.64 16.13
C LEU A 186 21.99 -1.31 14.78
N GLY A 187 20.96 -1.66 13.99
CA GLY A 187 21.14 -2.19 12.64
C GLY A 187 21.88 -1.22 11.71
N LEU A 188 21.58 0.09 11.79
CA LEU A 188 22.30 1.11 11.02
C LEU A 188 23.78 1.17 11.41
N LEU A 189 24.11 1.10 12.70
CA LEU A 189 25.49 1.14 13.20
C LEU A 189 26.25 -0.15 12.91
N ARG A 190 25.56 -1.29 12.80
CA ARG A 190 26.17 -2.56 12.35
C ARG A 190 26.50 -2.57 10.86
N GLU A 191 25.74 -1.85 10.05
CA GLU A 191 26.04 -1.61 8.64
C GLU A 191 27.13 -0.52 8.51
N GLN A 192 28.36 -0.84 8.93
CA GLN A 192 29.49 0.11 9.06
C GLN A 192 29.86 0.84 7.77
N GLU A 193 29.59 0.23 6.60
CA GLU A 193 29.81 0.87 5.30
C GLU A 193 28.70 1.87 4.92
N GLY A 194 27.63 1.95 5.70
CA GLY A 194 26.50 2.84 5.50
C GLY A 194 26.84 4.29 5.82
N LEU A 195 26.24 5.23 5.08
CA LEU A 195 26.40 6.66 5.35
C LEU A 195 25.83 7.03 6.73
N ALA A 196 24.77 6.35 7.17
CA ALA A 196 24.20 6.54 8.51
C ALA A 196 25.18 6.19 9.65
N ALA A 197 25.87 5.05 9.55
CA ALA A 197 26.87 4.64 10.54
C ALA A 197 27.97 5.70 10.65
N ARG A 198 28.54 6.11 9.51
CA ARG A 198 29.58 7.14 9.44
C ARG A 198 29.11 8.49 9.98
N ALA A 199 27.85 8.87 9.72
CA ALA A 199 27.28 10.12 10.24
C ALA A 199 27.20 10.09 11.76
N LEU A 200 26.71 8.99 12.35
CA LEU A 200 26.62 8.79 13.79
C LEU A 200 28.01 8.74 14.45
N GLU A 201 28.95 7.99 13.87
CA GLU A 201 30.33 7.92 14.36
C GLU A 201 31.01 9.30 14.35
N SER A 202 30.75 10.11 13.33
CA SER A 202 31.34 11.44 13.22
C SER A 202 30.83 12.45 14.26
N VAL A 203 29.71 12.15 14.93
CA VAL A 203 29.20 12.90 16.09
C VAL A 203 29.48 12.18 17.41
N GLY A 204 30.36 11.18 17.41
CA GLY A 204 30.82 10.47 18.61
C GLY A 204 29.92 9.33 19.08
N ILE A 205 28.95 8.89 18.27
CA ILE A 205 28.01 7.82 18.63
C ILE A 205 28.52 6.49 18.08
N SER A 206 28.87 5.55 18.97
CA SER A 206 29.33 4.21 18.61
C SER A 206 28.26 3.14 18.82
N LEU A 207 28.39 2.02 18.12
CA LEU A 207 27.51 0.85 18.28
C LEU A 207 27.42 0.39 19.75
N GLU A 208 28.56 0.27 20.42
CA GLU A 208 28.61 -0.20 21.81
C GLU A 208 27.92 0.78 22.76
N ALA A 209 28.13 2.09 22.59
CA ALA A 209 27.47 3.11 23.41
C ALA A 209 25.94 3.06 23.25
N VAL A 210 25.45 2.89 22.01
CA VAL A 210 24.02 2.72 21.74
C VAL A 210 23.50 1.44 22.37
N ARG A 211 24.21 0.31 22.24
CA ARG A 211 23.77 -0.97 22.80
C ARG A 211 23.68 -0.92 24.32
N THR A 212 24.67 -0.35 25.00
CA THR A 212 24.63 -0.11 26.44
C THR A 212 23.42 0.75 26.82
N GLN A 213 23.18 1.85 26.10
CA GLN A 213 22.07 2.74 26.43
C GLN A 213 20.70 2.10 26.20
N VAL A 214 20.57 1.25 25.19
CA VAL A 214 19.34 0.47 24.93
C VAL A 214 19.08 -0.51 26.08
N LEU A 215 20.10 -1.26 26.51
CA LEU A 215 20.00 -2.17 27.66
C LEU A 215 19.63 -1.43 28.95
N GLU A 216 20.13 -0.21 29.17
CA GLU A 216 19.75 0.58 30.33
C GLU A 216 18.28 1.06 30.29
N ILE A 217 17.72 1.31 29.11
CA ILE A 217 16.34 1.82 28.96
C ILE A 217 15.32 0.68 28.97
N ILE A 218 15.60 -0.39 28.23
CA ILE A 218 14.64 -1.49 28.00
C ILE A 218 14.95 -2.71 28.88
N GLY A 219 16.22 -2.94 29.22
CA GLY A 219 16.70 -4.18 29.80
C GLY A 219 17.07 -5.23 28.75
N GLU A 220 17.44 -6.42 29.22
CA GLU A 220 17.57 -7.61 28.39
C GLU A 220 16.30 -8.47 28.56
N GLY A 221 15.82 -9.07 27.48
CA GLY A 221 14.67 -9.98 27.55
C GLY A 221 15.00 -11.30 28.23
N ALA A 222 13.98 -11.94 28.82
CA ALA A 222 14.17 -13.19 29.57
C ALA A 222 14.48 -14.41 28.69
N GLN A 223 14.01 -14.42 27.44
CA GLN A 223 14.22 -15.53 26.51
C GLN A 223 14.22 -15.04 25.07
N ALA A 224 15.16 -15.54 24.28
CA ALA A 224 15.24 -15.23 22.86
C ALA A 224 13.96 -15.68 22.13
N PRO A 225 13.33 -14.80 21.32
CA PRO A 225 12.11 -15.12 20.60
C PRO A 225 12.34 -16.21 19.55
N VAL A 226 11.41 -17.16 19.50
CA VAL A 226 11.36 -18.24 18.50
C VAL A 226 10.40 -17.84 17.39
N GLY A 227 10.82 -17.99 16.13
CA GLY A 227 9.99 -17.64 14.98
C GLY A 227 10.04 -16.16 14.61
N HIS A 228 8.93 -15.65 14.06
CA HIS A 228 8.80 -14.29 13.54
C HIS A 228 8.82 -13.23 14.66
N ILE A 229 9.51 -12.10 14.43
CA ILE A 229 9.56 -10.97 15.37
C ILE A 229 8.88 -9.75 14.75
N PRO A 230 7.77 -9.27 15.31
CA PRO A 230 7.01 -8.17 14.74
C PRO A 230 7.69 -6.79 14.87
N PHE A 231 7.43 -5.87 13.95
CA PHE A 231 7.84 -4.48 14.06
C PHE A 231 6.87 -3.70 14.95
N THR A 232 7.39 -2.83 15.79
CA THR A 232 6.57 -1.87 16.52
C THR A 232 5.93 -0.85 15.56
N PRO A 233 4.77 -0.27 15.90
CA PRO A 233 4.17 0.83 15.14
C PRO A 233 5.13 1.99 14.83
N ARG A 234 5.99 2.37 15.79
CA ARG A 234 6.98 3.44 15.63
C ARG A 234 8.11 3.03 14.68
N ALA A 235 8.62 1.79 14.76
CA ALA A 235 9.61 1.30 13.81
C ALA A 235 9.07 1.23 12.38
N LYS A 236 7.81 0.80 12.18
CA LYS A 236 7.15 0.91 10.86
C LYS A 236 7.10 2.37 10.38
N LYS A 237 6.75 3.29 11.29
CA LYS A 237 6.69 4.73 10.98
C LYS A 237 8.05 5.28 10.55
N VAL A 238 9.15 4.85 11.16
CA VAL A 238 10.51 5.22 10.76
C VAL A 238 10.78 4.84 9.31
N LEU A 239 10.38 3.64 8.87
CA LEU A 239 10.56 3.18 7.50
C LEU A 239 9.64 3.91 6.51
N ASP A 240 8.42 4.27 6.92
CA ASP A 240 7.55 5.14 6.12
C ASP A 240 8.17 6.54 5.97
N LEU A 241 8.75 7.08 7.05
CA LEU A 241 9.38 8.39 7.05
C LEU A 241 10.66 8.40 6.23
N SER A 242 11.46 7.33 6.24
CA SER A 242 12.68 7.23 5.43
C SER A 242 12.38 7.32 3.94
N LEU A 243 11.26 6.72 3.51
CA LEU A 243 10.74 6.90 2.16
C LEU A 243 10.47 8.39 1.88
N ARG A 244 9.80 9.10 2.78
CA ARG A 244 9.49 10.53 2.59
C ARG A 244 10.74 11.38 2.54
N GLU A 245 11.75 11.09 3.35
CA GLU A 245 13.04 11.77 3.33
C GLU A 245 13.74 11.60 1.99
N ALA A 246 13.76 10.39 1.42
CA ALA A 246 14.29 10.16 0.08
C ALA A 246 13.55 10.98 -0.98
N VAL A 247 12.24 11.25 -0.83
CA VAL A 247 11.45 12.04 -1.81
C VAL A 247 11.92 13.47 -1.75
N GLN A 248 12.03 13.99 -0.53
CA GLN A 248 12.37 15.37 -0.25
C GLN A 248 13.79 15.68 -0.72
N LEU A 249 14.70 14.71 -0.59
CA LEU A 249 16.06 14.78 -1.10
C LEU A 249 16.18 14.44 -2.60
N LYS A 250 15.06 14.14 -3.27
CA LYS A 250 15.00 13.76 -4.70
C LYS A 250 15.86 12.54 -5.04
N CYS A 251 15.98 11.62 -4.09
CA CYS A 251 16.65 10.33 -4.26
C CYS A 251 15.69 9.29 -4.84
N ASP A 252 16.15 8.53 -5.84
CA ASP A 252 15.36 7.46 -6.44
C ASP A 252 15.41 6.13 -5.69
N TYR A 253 16.15 6.07 -4.59
CA TYR A 253 16.30 4.91 -3.72
C TYR A 253 16.25 5.34 -2.25
N VAL A 254 16.03 4.37 -1.37
CA VAL A 254 16.11 4.55 0.09
C VAL A 254 17.40 3.89 0.57
N GLY A 255 18.35 4.72 0.99
CA GLY A 255 19.61 4.30 1.61
C GLY A 255 19.58 4.35 3.14
N THR A 256 20.69 3.97 3.77
CA THR A 256 20.87 3.96 5.23
C THR A 256 20.63 5.35 5.85
N GLU A 257 21.10 6.40 5.17
CA GLU A 257 20.96 7.80 5.52
C GLU A 257 19.51 8.24 5.62
N HIS A 258 18.67 7.73 4.72
CA HIS A 258 17.24 8.03 4.73
C HIS A 258 16.54 7.35 5.91
N ILE A 259 16.96 6.14 6.28
CA ILE A 259 16.45 5.45 7.49
C ILE A 259 16.81 6.24 8.74
N LEU A 260 18.05 6.72 8.85
CA LEU A 260 18.48 7.56 9.95
C LEU A 260 17.68 8.87 10.03
N LEU A 261 17.44 9.53 8.89
CA LEU A 261 16.57 10.71 8.82
C LEU A 261 15.13 10.39 9.21
N GLY A 262 14.65 9.17 8.92
CA GLY A 262 13.37 8.65 9.39
C GLY A 262 13.29 8.53 10.91
N ILE A 263 14.36 8.06 11.57
CA ILE A 263 14.46 8.02 13.04
C ILE A 263 14.42 9.43 13.62
N VAL A 264 15.24 10.34 13.07
CA VAL A 264 15.31 11.74 13.50
C VAL A 264 13.95 12.43 13.37
N ARG A 265 13.20 12.16 12.30
CA ARG A 265 11.88 12.74 12.07
C ARG A 265 10.78 12.11 12.91
N GLU A 266 10.92 10.85 13.31
CA GLU A 266 10.00 10.20 14.24
C GLU A 266 10.15 10.79 15.65
N GLY A 267 11.39 10.98 16.11
CA GLY A 267 11.78 11.88 17.20
C GLY A 267 11.37 11.50 18.62
N GLU A 268 10.53 10.49 18.81
CA GLU A 268 9.91 10.16 20.11
C GLU A 268 10.17 8.72 20.57
N GLY A 269 10.61 7.84 19.65
CA GLY A 269 10.94 6.45 19.93
C GLY A 269 12.21 6.29 20.77
N VAL A 270 12.47 5.05 21.19
CA VAL A 270 13.64 4.73 22.03
C VAL A 270 14.94 5.11 21.33
N ALA A 271 15.05 4.97 20.01
CA ALA A 271 16.23 5.43 19.28
C ALA A 271 16.51 6.92 19.47
N ALA A 272 15.49 7.78 19.42
CA ALA A 272 15.65 9.20 19.66
C ALA A 272 16.07 9.50 21.11
N GLN A 273 15.50 8.78 22.07
CA GLN A 273 15.89 8.89 23.49
C GLN A 273 17.34 8.45 23.73
N VAL A 274 17.77 7.37 23.08
CA VAL A 274 19.16 6.89 23.14
C VAL A 274 20.12 7.93 22.57
N LEU A 275 19.83 8.46 21.37
CA LEU A 275 20.63 9.52 20.76
C LEU A 275 20.73 10.74 21.68
N PHE A 276 19.61 11.17 22.26
CA PHE A 276 19.57 12.30 23.20
C PHE A 276 20.43 12.04 24.45
N LYS A 277 20.33 10.85 25.07
CA LYS A 277 21.14 10.50 26.25
C LYS A 277 22.64 10.44 25.95
N LEU A 278 23.02 10.06 24.73
CA LEU A 278 24.40 10.08 24.25
C LEU A 278 24.88 11.48 23.86
N GLY A 279 24.09 12.53 24.13
CA GLY A 279 24.44 13.92 23.88
C GLY A 279 24.26 14.37 22.44
N ALA A 280 23.58 13.58 21.61
CA ALA A 280 23.33 13.91 20.22
C ALA A 280 22.05 14.74 20.07
N ASP A 281 22.19 15.94 19.54
CA ASP A 281 21.05 16.73 19.07
C ASP A 281 20.57 16.21 17.71
N LEU A 282 19.27 15.92 17.60
CA LEU A 282 18.66 15.35 16.39
C LEU A 282 18.82 16.28 15.17
N ASN A 283 18.81 17.60 15.37
CA ASN A 283 19.06 18.54 14.27
C ASN A 283 20.50 18.47 13.78
N THR A 284 21.46 18.33 14.69
CA THR A 284 22.87 18.13 14.38
C THR A 284 23.09 16.84 13.61
N VAL A 285 22.45 15.73 14.01
CA VAL A 285 22.49 14.46 13.26
C VAL A 285 21.92 14.64 11.85
N ARG A 286 20.76 15.30 11.70
CA ARG A 286 20.17 15.60 10.40
C ARG A 286 21.10 16.42 9.51
N GLN A 287 21.66 17.51 10.05
CA GLN A 287 22.60 18.36 9.33
C GLN A 287 23.81 17.55 8.87
N ARG A 288 24.36 16.70 9.76
CA ARG A 288 25.51 15.87 9.42
C ARG A 288 25.22 14.97 8.22
N VAL A 289 24.08 14.26 8.25
CA VAL A 289 23.64 13.40 7.14
C VAL A 289 23.46 14.18 5.84
N VAL A 290 22.84 15.37 5.89
CA VAL A 290 22.59 16.19 4.69
C VAL A 290 23.87 16.79 4.10
N THR A 291 24.85 17.13 4.95
CA THR A 291 26.15 17.68 4.51
C THR A 291 27.11 16.61 3.98
N MET A 292 26.89 15.35 4.33
CA MET A 292 27.68 14.25 3.78
C MET A 292 27.16 13.94 2.39
N GLU A 293 28.00 14.15 1.38
CA GLU A 293 27.65 13.72 0.03
C GLU A 293 27.48 12.20 0.02
N PRO A 294 26.37 11.67 -0.51
CA PRO A 294 26.30 10.26 -0.81
C PRO A 294 27.43 9.96 -1.78
N GLU A 295 28.29 8.99 -1.46
CA GLU A 295 29.37 8.59 -2.37
C GLU A 295 28.79 8.38 -3.77
N SER A 296 29.23 9.21 -4.71
CA SER A 296 28.79 9.17 -6.10
C SER A 296 29.04 7.78 -6.66
N GLY A 297 28.00 6.95 -6.82
CA GLY A 297 28.20 5.66 -7.48
C GLY A 297 27.14 4.59 -7.21
N GLN A 298 26.15 4.55 -8.10
CA GLN A 298 25.44 3.36 -8.58
C GLN A 298 24.69 2.47 -7.55
N PRO A 299 23.55 1.87 -7.94
CA PRO A 299 23.12 0.64 -7.28
C PRO A 299 24.25 -0.37 -7.49
N ARG A 300 25.10 -0.59 -6.48
CA ARG A 300 26.07 -1.68 -6.50
C ARG A 300 25.28 -2.97 -6.46
N ASP A 301 24.90 -3.45 -7.64
CA ASP A 301 24.50 -4.83 -7.89
C ASP A 301 25.73 -5.71 -7.65
N VAL A 302 26.06 -5.95 -6.38
CA VAL A 302 26.98 -7.02 -6.02
C VAL A 302 26.16 -8.31 -5.97
N GLU A 303 26.49 -9.21 -6.88
CA GLU A 303 25.97 -10.57 -7.05
C GLU A 303 25.59 -11.27 -5.73
N THR A 304 24.34 -11.14 -5.32
CA THR A 304 23.66 -12.09 -4.42
C THR A 304 22.17 -12.11 -4.73
N THR A 305 21.81 -12.29 -6.00
CA THR A 305 20.42 -12.41 -6.45
C THR A 305 19.63 -13.44 -5.62
N GLY A 306 20.26 -14.52 -5.17
CA GLY A 306 19.66 -15.51 -4.26
C GLY A 306 19.37 -15.00 -2.84
N ARG A 307 20.29 -14.26 -2.20
CA ARG A 307 20.07 -13.70 -0.85
C ARG A 307 19.11 -12.51 -0.87
N ARG A 308 19.19 -11.65 -1.90
CA ARG A 308 18.26 -10.52 -2.11
C ARG A 308 16.81 -10.97 -2.23
N VAL A 309 16.55 -12.03 -3.00
CA VAL A 309 15.18 -12.55 -3.20
C VAL A 309 14.63 -13.17 -1.91
N ASN A 310 15.45 -13.88 -1.15
CA ASN A 310 15.03 -14.46 0.13
C ASN A 310 14.78 -13.38 1.18
N LEU A 311 15.66 -12.37 1.25
CA LEU A 311 15.53 -11.26 2.18
C LEU A 311 14.29 -10.41 1.89
N LEU A 312 14.04 -10.07 0.62
CA LEU A 312 12.85 -9.33 0.24
C LEU A 312 11.57 -10.12 0.53
N ARG A 313 11.59 -11.45 0.35
CA ARG A 313 10.48 -12.32 0.73
C ARG A 313 10.27 -12.32 2.24
N GLU A 314 11.33 -12.43 3.02
CA GLU A 314 11.28 -12.45 4.48
C GLU A 314 10.77 -11.13 5.04
N ILE A 315 11.30 -9.99 4.58
CA ILE A 315 10.80 -8.66 4.91
C ILE A 315 9.32 -8.54 4.55
N LYS A 316 8.92 -8.94 3.33
CA LYS A 316 7.52 -8.90 2.90
C LYS A 316 6.62 -9.71 3.83
N THR A 317 7.00 -10.95 4.15
CA THR A 317 6.25 -11.78 5.09
C THR A 317 6.16 -11.14 6.47
N LEU A 318 7.24 -10.50 6.94
CA LEU A 318 7.24 -9.85 8.25
C LEU A 318 6.20 -8.71 8.29
N PHE A 319 6.12 -7.88 7.24
CA PHE A 319 5.17 -6.78 7.20
C PHE A 319 3.72 -7.25 7.00
N ASP A 320 3.48 -8.25 6.16
CA ASP A 320 2.16 -8.82 5.92
C ASP A 320 1.59 -9.44 7.22
N GLU A 321 2.41 -10.18 7.98
CA GLU A 321 2.04 -10.75 9.28
C GLU A 321 1.78 -9.66 10.33
N ASN A 322 2.63 -8.63 10.37
CA ASN A 322 2.44 -7.48 11.24
C ASN A 322 1.18 -6.64 10.93
N ASP A 323 0.68 -6.65 9.69
CA ASP A 323 -0.55 -5.97 9.32
C ASP A 323 -1.78 -6.81 9.69
N ARG A 324 -1.69 -8.14 9.60
CA ARG A 324 -2.70 -9.05 10.18
C ARG A 324 -2.84 -8.85 11.68
N LEU A 325 -1.73 -8.84 12.42
CA LEU A 325 -1.72 -8.62 13.87
C LEU A 325 -2.30 -7.23 14.25
N ARG A 326 -2.13 -6.21 13.41
CA ARG A 326 -2.79 -4.91 13.61
C ARG A 326 -4.30 -4.98 13.42
N ALA A 327 -4.77 -5.62 12.35
CA ALA A 327 -6.19 -5.81 12.13
C ALA A 327 -6.84 -6.61 13.27
N GLU A 328 -6.13 -7.62 13.79
CA GLU A 328 -6.57 -8.41 14.94
C GLU A 328 -6.61 -7.59 16.24
N THR A 329 -5.58 -6.79 16.53
CA THR A 329 -5.54 -5.94 17.74
C THR A 329 -6.55 -4.79 17.68
N GLU A 330 -6.78 -4.18 16.52
CA GLU A 330 -7.84 -3.18 16.30
C GLU A 330 -9.23 -3.80 16.47
N GLY A 331 -9.45 -5.01 15.93
CA GLY A 331 -10.69 -5.77 16.13
C GLY A 331 -10.92 -6.14 17.59
N ALA A 332 -9.89 -6.61 18.29
CA ALA A 332 -9.95 -6.92 19.72
C ALA A 332 -10.23 -5.68 20.57
N ALA A 333 -9.60 -4.54 20.26
CA ALA A 333 -9.87 -3.28 20.94
C ALA A 333 -11.31 -2.77 20.73
N ALA A 334 -11.84 -2.93 19.50
CA ALA A 334 -13.23 -2.60 19.20
C ALA A 334 -14.22 -3.51 19.96
N GLU A 335 -13.94 -4.80 20.06
CA GLU A 335 -14.77 -5.75 20.79
C GLU A 335 -14.69 -5.54 22.31
N ILE A 336 -13.50 -5.28 22.86
CA ILE A 336 -13.34 -4.88 24.28
C ILE A 336 -14.16 -3.62 24.57
N LYS A 337 -14.11 -2.62 23.70
CA LYS A 337 -14.91 -1.40 23.84
C LYS A 337 -16.41 -1.68 23.80
N ARG A 338 -16.86 -2.59 22.94
CA ARG A 338 -18.26 -3.03 22.84
C ARG A 338 -18.71 -3.77 24.10
N LEU A 339 -17.91 -4.70 24.61
CA LEU A 339 -18.18 -5.46 25.82
C LEU A 339 -18.22 -4.56 27.06
N ARG A 340 -17.29 -3.61 27.19
CA ARG A 340 -17.32 -2.59 28.26
C ARG A 340 -18.62 -1.77 28.23
N ALA A 341 -19.05 -1.33 27.05
CA ALA A 341 -20.31 -0.61 26.90
C ALA A 341 -21.54 -1.47 27.28
N LEU A 342 -21.48 -2.78 27.01
CA LEU A 342 -22.54 -3.73 27.37
C LEU A 342 -22.60 -3.99 28.88
N LEU A 343 -21.44 -4.15 29.55
CA LEU A 343 -21.35 -4.30 31.01
C LEU A 343 -21.94 -3.08 31.74
N VAL A 344 -21.56 -1.87 31.32
CA VAL A 344 -22.11 -0.62 31.86
C VAL A 344 -23.64 -0.54 31.69
N ARG A 345 -24.16 -0.97 30.53
CA ARG A 345 -25.62 -1.01 30.26
C ARG A 345 -26.36 -1.96 31.21
N HIS A 346 -25.71 -3.02 31.69
CA HIS A 346 -26.27 -3.98 32.62
C HIS A 346 -25.95 -3.68 34.09
N GLY A 347 -25.38 -2.51 34.40
CA GLY A 347 -25.08 -2.08 35.76
C GLY A 347 -23.89 -2.79 36.40
N ILE A 348 -23.03 -3.41 35.58
CA ILE A 348 -21.80 -4.07 36.01
C ILE A 348 -20.66 -3.10 35.74
N ASP A 349 -19.89 -2.76 36.78
CA ASP A 349 -18.69 -1.94 36.64
C ASP A 349 -17.59 -2.76 35.95
N PRO A 350 -17.09 -2.34 34.76
CA PRO A 350 -16.03 -3.06 34.07
C PRO A 350 -14.64 -2.87 34.68
N GLU A 351 -14.46 -2.00 35.68
CA GLU A 351 -13.17 -1.69 36.32
C GLU A 351 -13.09 -2.15 37.79
N SER A 352 -14.15 -2.80 38.31
CA SER A 352 -14.18 -3.46 39.63
C SER A 352 -13.62 -4.88 39.56
#